data_AF-C3VLX7-F1
#
_entry.id   AF-C3VLX7-F1
#
_cell.length_a   1.000
_cell.length_b   1.000
_cell.length_c   1.000
_cell.angle_alpha   90.00
_cell.angle_beta   90.00
_cell.angle_gamma   90.00
#
_symmetry.space_group_name_H-M   'P 1'
#
loop_
_entity.id
_entity.type
_entity.pdbx_description
1 polymer ?
#
loop_
_entity_poly.entity_id
_entity_poly.type
_entity_poly.pdbx_seq_one_letter_code
_entity_poly.pdbx_strand_id
1 'polypeptide(L)'
;APPGRARKLATLAAARPRGAHQPIVLGLAARSAGLGPEDAAHCVLYETVSGPATAAVRLLSLDPFDATAVLARLAPEIDATAQRAVSDAHRAVRDGPGALPAMSAPLLDITAEAHAAWPVRLFAS
;
A
#
# COMPACT_ATOMS: atom_id res chain seq x y z
N ALA A 1 -17.64 -2.30 16.25
CA ALA A 1 -16.37 -1.69 16.74
C ALA A 1 -16.66 -0.74 17.90
N PRO A 2 -15.80 -0.61 18.93
CA PRO A 2 -16.05 0.32 20.03
C PRO A 2 -16.12 1.77 19.49
N PRO A 3 -17.02 2.62 20.02
CA PRO A 3 -17.40 3.91 19.44
C PRO A 3 -16.23 4.88 19.23
N GLY A 4 -15.14 4.72 19.99
CA GLY A 4 -13.95 5.55 19.86
C GLY A 4 -13.09 5.33 18.61
N ARG A 5 -13.19 4.17 17.93
CA ARG A 5 -12.30 3.87 16.78
C ARG A 5 -12.75 4.57 15.50
N ALA A 6 -14.02 4.44 15.14
CA ALA A 6 -14.60 5.14 13.98
C ALA A 6 -14.49 6.67 14.10
N ARG A 7 -14.55 7.21 15.32
CA ARG A 7 -14.38 8.64 15.59
C ARG A 7 -13.02 9.17 15.10
N LYS A 8 -11.93 8.41 15.28
CA LYS A 8 -10.60 8.87 14.86
C LYS A 8 -10.49 9.03 13.33
N LEU A 9 -11.12 8.12 12.57
CA LEU A 9 -11.16 8.22 11.10
C LEU A 9 -11.95 9.45 10.66
N ALA A 10 -13.10 9.72 11.27
CA ALA A 10 -13.89 10.93 11.01
C ALA A 10 -13.11 12.21 11.38
N THR A 11 -12.39 12.22 12.50
CA THR A 11 -11.52 13.33 12.89
C THR A 11 -10.42 13.58 11.87
N LEU A 12 -9.77 12.53 11.35
CA LEU A 12 -8.75 12.67 10.31
C LEU A 12 -9.33 13.29 9.03
N ALA A 13 -10.50 12.80 8.59
CA ALA A 13 -11.18 13.32 7.40
C ALA A 13 -11.53 14.81 7.55
N ALA A 14 -12.03 15.23 8.72
CA ALA A 14 -12.33 16.63 9.00
C ALA A 14 -11.05 17.50 9.05
N ALA A 15 -9.97 16.99 9.64
CA ALA A 15 -8.70 17.72 9.74
C ALA A 15 -7.91 17.81 8.42
N ARG A 16 -8.17 16.88 7.49
CA ARG A 16 -7.50 16.79 6.18
C ARG A 16 -8.55 16.73 5.07
N PRO A 17 -9.20 17.87 4.74
CA PRO A 17 -10.28 17.91 3.75
C PRO A 17 -9.82 17.55 2.33
N ARG A 18 -8.52 17.66 2.03
CA ARG A 18 -7.91 17.19 0.76
C ARG A 18 -7.40 15.75 0.82
N GLY A 19 -7.76 15.01 1.87
CA GLY A 19 -7.26 13.67 2.14
C GLY A 19 -5.91 13.65 2.87
N ALA A 20 -5.59 12.48 3.41
CA ALA A 20 -4.28 12.14 3.96
C ALA A 20 -3.64 11.05 3.10
N HIS A 21 -2.34 10.82 3.27
CA HIS A 21 -1.63 9.76 2.54
C HIS A 21 -2.25 8.39 2.81
N GLN A 22 -2.35 7.58 1.74
CA GLN A 22 -3.01 6.27 1.75
C GLN A 22 -2.58 5.37 2.94
N PRO A 23 -1.29 5.25 3.31
CA PRO A 23 -0.89 4.37 4.40
C PRO A 23 -1.48 4.77 5.76
N ILE A 24 -1.64 6.08 5.99
CA ILE A 24 -2.25 6.62 7.22
C ILE A 24 -3.74 6.29 7.27
N VAL A 25 -4.43 6.50 6.15
CA VAL A 25 -5.86 6.24 6.05
C VAL A 25 -6.15 4.74 6.18
N LEU A 26 -5.37 3.89 5.49
CA LEU A 26 -5.53 2.44 5.51
C LEU A 26 -5.36 1.89 6.94
N GLY A 27 -4.27 2.25 7.64
CA GLY A 27 -4.04 1.77 9.00
C GLY A 27 -5.15 2.20 9.96
N LEU A 28 -5.67 3.42 9.80
CA LEU A 28 -6.77 3.92 10.61
C LEU A 28 -8.12 3.26 10.28
N ALA A 29 -8.36 2.96 9.00
CA ALA A 29 -9.53 2.22 8.52
C ALA A 29 -9.52 0.79 9.05
N ALA A 30 -8.39 0.06 8.92
CA ALA A 30 -8.21 -1.28 9.47
C ALA A 30 -8.48 -1.30 10.98
N ARG A 31 -7.87 -0.37 11.73
CA ARG A 31 -8.11 -0.25 13.17
C ARG A 31 -9.57 0.04 13.50
N SER A 32 -10.24 0.88 12.70
CA SER A 32 -11.66 1.21 12.85
C SER A 32 -12.58 0.00 12.61
N ALA A 33 -12.21 -0.85 11.66
CA ALA A 33 -12.88 -2.12 11.37
C ALA A 33 -12.61 -3.20 12.43
N GLY A 34 -11.62 -3.02 13.31
CA GLY A 34 -11.27 -4.00 14.33
C GLY A 34 -10.09 -4.89 13.96
N LEU A 35 -9.46 -4.64 12.82
CA LEU A 35 -8.33 -5.38 12.28
C LEU A 35 -6.99 -4.98 12.92
N GLY A 36 -6.02 -5.88 12.84
CA GLY A 36 -4.66 -5.72 13.33
C GLY A 36 -3.68 -5.18 12.29
N PRO A 37 -2.40 -4.96 12.69
CA PRO A 37 -1.34 -4.52 11.78
C PRO A 37 -1.07 -5.50 10.64
N GLU A 38 -1.15 -6.80 10.90
CA GLU A 38 -0.92 -7.85 9.91
C GLU A 38 -1.99 -7.84 8.81
N ASP A 39 -3.27 -7.73 9.18
CA ASP A 39 -4.37 -7.58 8.22
C ASP A 39 -4.15 -6.36 7.31
N ALA A 40 -3.78 -5.21 7.89
CA ALA A 40 -3.52 -3.98 7.15
C ALA A 40 -2.31 -4.14 6.19
N ALA A 41 -1.27 -4.84 6.64
CA ALA A 41 -0.09 -5.13 5.83
C ALA A 41 -0.44 -6.03 4.63
N HIS A 42 -1.19 -7.11 4.84
CA HIS A 42 -1.62 -7.98 3.75
C HIS A 42 -2.53 -7.25 2.75
N CYS A 43 -3.48 -6.42 3.23
CA CYS A 43 -4.31 -5.62 2.34
C CYS A 43 -3.49 -4.72 1.42
N VAL A 44 -2.53 -3.95 1.96
CA VAL A 44 -1.74 -3.04 1.11
C VAL A 44 -0.80 -3.79 0.18
N LEU A 45 -0.20 -4.89 0.65
CA LEU A 45 0.74 -5.67 -0.15
C LEU A 45 0.03 -6.37 -1.31
N TYR A 46 -1.16 -6.92 -1.07
CA TYR A 46 -1.99 -7.53 -2.11
C TYR A 46 -2.34 -6.51 -3.21
N GLU A 47 -2.83 -5.33 -2.83
CA GLU A 47 -3.14 -4.25 -3.77
C GLU A 47 -1.89 -3.79 -4.55
N THR A 48 -0.76 -3.67 -3.86
CA THR A 48 0.52 -3.23 -4.44
C THR A 48 1.00 -4.14 -5.56
N VAL A 49 0.73 -5.45 -5.50
CA VAL A 49 1.12 -6.40 -6.57
C VAL A 49 0.01 -6.62 -7.60
N SER A 50 -1.25 -6.60 -7.17
CA SER A 50 -2.39 -6.95 -8.03
C SER A 50 -2.72 -5.85 -9.03
N GLY A 51 -2.54 -4.57 -8.65
CA GLY A 51 -2.72 -3.43 -9.55
C GLY A 51 -1.78 -3.48 -10.77
N PRO A 52 -0.44 -3.53 -10.56
CA PRO A 52 0.52 -3.66 -11.66
C PRO A 52 0.34 -4.92 -12.49
N ALA A 53 0.04 -6.07 -11.88
CA ALA A 53 -0.24 -7.31 -12.62
C ALA A 53 -1.44 -7.15 -13.57
N THR A 54 -2.53 -6.56 -13.07
CA THR A 54 -3.72 -6.26 -13.88
C THR A 54 -3.41 -5.26 -14.99
N ALA A 55 -2.61 -4.23 -14.71
CA ALA A 55 -2.18 -3.26 -15.71
C ALA A 55 -1.33 -3.93 -16.82
N ALA A 56 -0.39 -4.81 -16.44
CA ALA A 56 0.46 -5.53 -17.39
C ALA A 56 -0.37 -6.40 -18.36
N VAL A 57 -1.36 -7.15 -17.85
CA VAL A 57 -2.29 -7.93 -18.70
C VAL A 57 -2.98 -7.04 -19.72
N ARG A 58 -3.50 -5.88 -19.29
CA ARG A 58 -4.27 -4.99 -20.17
C ARG A 58 -3.40 -4.21 -21.15
N LEU A 59 -2.22 -3.77 -20.73
CA LEU A 59 -1.32 -2.93 -21.54
C LEU A 59 -0.47 -3.73 -22.51
N LEU A 60 -0.07 -4.95 -22.13
CA LEU A 60 0.83 -5.79 -22.91
C LEU A 60 0.13 -7.02 -23.51
N SER A 61 -1.19 -7.14 -23.30
CA SER A 61 -2.01 -8.27 -23.77
C SER A 61 -1.49 -9.64 -23.32
N LEU A 62 -1.01 -9.72 -22.06
CA LEU A 62 -0.52 -10.97 -21.48
C LEU A 62 -1.67 -11.91 -21.12
N ASP A 63 -1.34 -13.20 -20.97
CA ASP A 63 -2.28 -14.19 -20.45
C ASP A 63 -2.59 -13.91 -18.96
N PRO A 64 -3.88 -13.73 -18.57
CA PRO A 64 -4.25 -13.54 -17.17
C PRO A 64 -3.88 -14.74 -16.26
N PHE A 65 -3.78 -15.96 -16.79
CA PHE A 65 -3.34 -17.13 -16.03
C PHE A 65 -1.86 -17.05 -15.67
N ASP A 66 -1.02 -16.56 -16.58
CA ASP A 66 0.40 -16.35 -16.30
C ASP A 66 0.61 -15.25 -15.25
N ALA A 67 -0.14 -14.15 -15.34
CA ALA A 67 -0.11 -13.10 -14.33
C ALA A 67 -0.54 -13.63 -12.94
N THR A 68 -1.60 -14.45 -12.89
CA THR A 68 -2.05 -15.11 -11.66
C THR A 68 -0.99 -16.06 -11.11
N ALA A 69 -0.30 -16.81 -11.98
CA ALA A 69 0.78 -17.70 -11.56
C ALA A 69 1.98 -16.93 -10.98
N VAL A 70 2.30 -15.74 -11.51
CA VAL A 70 3.30 -14.84 -10.91
C VAL A 70 2.86 -14.38 -9.52
N LEU A 71 1.62 -13.91 -9.37
CA LEU A 71 1.09 -13.46 -8.07
C LEU A 71 1.12 -14.59 -7.03
N ALA A 72 0.75 -15.81 -7.42
CA ALA A 72 0.82 -16.97 -6.54
C ALA A 72 2.25 -17.28 -6.09
N ARG A 73 3.24 -17.13 -6.98
CA ARG A 73 4.66 -17.29 -6.62
C ARG A 73 5.18 -16.20 -5.70
N LEU A 74 4.61 -15.00 -5.72
CA LEU A 74 4.98 -13.88 -4.85
C LEU A 74 4.43 -13.99 -3.41
N ALA A 75 3.51 -14.94 -3.15
CA ALA A 75 2.86 -15.06 -1.85
C ALA A 75 3.87 -15.20 -0.67
N PRO A 76 4.92 -16.03 -0.75
CA PRO A 76 5.91 -16.11 0.33
C PRO A 76 6.67 -14.80 0.57
N GLU A 77 7.03 -14.04 -0.48
CA GLU A 77 7.66 -12.73 -0.30
C GLU A 77 6.71 -11.70 0.30
N ILE A 78 5.41 -11.75 -0.04
CA ILE A 78 4.36 -10.92 0.55
C ILE A 78 4.27 -11.21 2.05
N ASP A 79 4.21 -12.49 2.45
CA ASP A 79 4.15 -12.89 3.86
C ASP A 79 5.37 -12.39 4.65
N ALA A 80 6.57 -12.58 4.08
CA ALA A 80 7.81 -12.08 4.69
C ALA A 80 7.82 -10.54 4.80
N THR A 81 7.26 -9.84 3.81
CA THR A 81 7.16 -8.37 3.82
C THR A 81 6.14 -7.89 4.85
N ALA A 82 5.02 -8.59 5.01
CA ALA A 82 4.02 -8.29 6.03
C ALA A 82 4.63 -8.40 7.43
N GLN A 83 5.38 -9.48 7.70
CA GLN A 83 6.09 -9.66 8.97
C GLN A 83 7.08 -8.53 9.27
N ARG A 84 7.87 -8.12 8.27
CA ARG A 84 8.79 -6.97 8.40
C ARG A 84 8.03 -5.68 8.71
N ALA A 85 6.96 -5.39 7.96
CA ALA A 85 6.14 -4.20 8.17
C ALA A 85 5.53 -4.14 9.58
N VAL A 86 5.07 -5.27 10.11
CA VAL A 86 4.56 -5.37 11.49
C VAL A 86 5.66 -5.11 12.51
N SER A 87 6.86 -5.67 12.30
CA SER A 87 8.02 -5.42 13.17
C SER A 87 8.41 -3.93 13.18
N ASP A 88 8.49 -3.30 12.02
CA ASP A 88 8.82 -1.88 11.87
C ASP A 88 7.75 -0.98 12.49
N ALA A 89 6.46 -1.32 12.33
CA ALA A 89 5.37 -0.62 12.97
C ALA A 89 5.45 -0.70 14.50
N HIS A 90 5.76 -1.88 15.06
CA HIS A 90 5.97 -2.04 16.49
C HIS A 90 7.18 -1.25 17.00
N ARG A 91 8.25 -1.20 16.21
CA ARG A 91 9.42 -0.40 16.53
C ARG A 91 9.09 1.09 16.53
N ALA A 92 8.35 1.58 15.55
CA ALA A 92 7.93 2.98 15.47
C ALA A 92 7.05 3.44 16.64
N VAL A 93 6.30 2.52 17.26
CA VAL A 93 5.55 2.82 18.50
C VAL A 93 6.50 3.10 19.68
N ARG A 94 7.65 2.42 19.74
CA ARG A 94 8.64 2.58 20.83
C ARG A 94 9.61 3.73 20.57
N ASP A 95 10.12 3.80 19.35
CA ASP A 95 11.25 4.66 18.97
C ASP A 95 10.81 5.93 18.23
N GLY A 96 9.50 6.07 17.97
CA GLY A 96 8.91 7.16 17.20
C GLY A 96 8.85 6.88 15.69
N PRO A 97 8.13 7.73 14.93
CA PRO A 97 7.86 7.50 13.51
C PRO A 97 9.13 7.53 12.62
N GLY A 98 10.21 8.15 13.09
CA GLY A 98 11.51 8.14 12.39
C GLY A 98 12.17 6.75 12.31
N ALA A 99 11.67 5.78 13.06
CA ALA A 99 12.13 4.39 12.97
C ALA A 99 11.49 3.60 11.82
N LEU A 100 10.46 4.15 11.16
CA LEU A 100 9.87 3.55 9.95
C LEU A 100 10.87 3.58 8.80
N PRO A 101 10.89 2.55 7.94
CA PRO A 101 11.77 2.53 6.77
C PRO A 101 11.40 3.67 5.82
N ALA A 102 12.41 4.45 5.42
CA ALA A 102 12.31 5.51 4.41
C ALA A 102 13.23 5.17 3.23
N MET A 103 13.09 3.96 2.69
CA MET A 103 13.91 3.50 1.57
C MET A 103 13.54 4.27 0.30
N SER A 104 14.56 4.74 -0.43
CA SER A 104 14.38 5.28 -1.78
C SER A 104 14.10 4.15 -2.77
N ALA A 105 13.36 4.45 -3.84
CA ALA A 105 13.19 3.53 -4.97
C ALA A 105 13.63 4.23 -6.26
N PRO A 106 14.94 4.42 -6.49
CA PRO A 106 15.43 5.33 -7.53
C PRO A 106 14.91 5.01 -8.93
N LEU A 107 14.77 3.73 -9.28
CA LEU A 107 14.19 3.33 -10.56
C LEU A 107 12.72 3.72 -10.68
N LEU A 108 11.92 3.53 -9.61
CA LEU A 108 10.52 3.95 -9.60
C LEU A 108 10.41 5.47 -9.70
N ASP A 109 11.24 6.21 -8.96
CA ASP A 109 11.28 7.68 -8.99
C ASP A 109 11.58 8.20 -10.40
N ILE A 110 12.59 7.62 -11.07
CA ILE A 110 12.93 7.98 -12.46
C ILE A 110 11.79 7.64 -13.42
N THR A 111 11.18 6.45 -13.30
CA THR A 111 10.07 6.06 -14.17
C THR A 111 8.82 6.90 -13.95
N ALA A 112 8.59 7.39 -12.73
CA ALA A 112 7.47 8.28 -12.43
C ALA A 112 7.65 9.64 -13.12
N GLU A 113 8.86 10.21 -13.09
CA GLU A 113 9.19 11.44 -13.84
C GLU A 113 9.05 11.24 -15.34
N ALA A 114 9.54 10.10 -15.86
CA ALA A 114 9.37 9.76 -17.27
C ALA A 114 7.88 9.61 -17.65
N HIS A 115 7.07 8.97 -16.80
CA HIS A 115 5.63 8.87 -17.01
C HIS A 115 4.97 10.24 -16.98
N ALA A 116 5.30 11.12 -16.02
CA ALA A 116 4.74 12.47 -15.94
C ALA A 116 5.00 13.32 -17.20
N ALA A 117 6.17 13.15 -17.81
CA ALA A 117 6.54 13.80 -19.07
C ALA A 117 5.94 13.14 -20.33
N TRP A 118 5.33 11.95 -20.22
CA TRP A 118 4.81 11.20 -21.35
C TRP A 118 3.57 11.91 -21.95
N PRO A 119 3.53 12.23 -23.26
CA PRO A 119 2.44 13.00 -23.87
C PRO A 119 1.06 12.32 -23.84
N VAL A 120 1.02 11.00 -24.01
CA VAL A 120 -0.19 10.16 -23.96
C VAL A 120 -0.09 9.20 -22.77
N ARG A 121 -0.94 9.40 -21.77
CA ARG A 121 -0.98 8.57 -20.56
C ARG A 121 -2.34 7.91 -20.39
N LEU A 122 -2.34 6.63 -20.03
CA LEU A 122 -3.53 5.87 -19.69
C LEU A 122 -3.80 5.85 -18.17
N PHE A 123 -2.81 6.22 -17.37
CA PHE A 123 -2.87 6.30 -15.91
C PHE A 123 -2.48 7.69 -15.42
N ALA A 124 -2.93 8.05 -14.22
CA ALA A 124 -2.59 9.33 -13.60
C ALA A 124 -1.14 9.35 -13.07
N SER A 125 -0.56 8.16 -12.83
CA SER A 125 0.79 7.92 -12.30
C SER A 125 1.30 6.57 -12.77
#